data_AF-A0A2V9BJL1-F1
#
_entry.id   AF-A0A2V9BJL1-F1
#
_cell.length_a   1.000
_cell.length_b   1.000
_cell.length_c   1.000
_cell.angle_alpha   90.00
_cell.angle_beta   90.00
_cell.angle_gamma   90.00
#
_symmetry.space_group_name_H-M   'P 1'
#
loop_
_entity.id
_entity.type
_entity.pdbx_description
1 polymer ?
#
loop_
_entity_poly.entity_id
_entity_poly.type
_entity_poly.pdbx_seq_one_letter_code
_entity_poly.pdbx_strand_id
1 'polypeptide(L)' 'MLTLDAPNAVPMYDVYSQIVYALKASDVETVVIGGRVVMRGRRVLMLKEEEILPKAREYGKKVKESLR' A
#
# COMPACT_ATOMS: atom_id res chain seq x y z
N MET A 1 11.08 -1.34 -0.01
CA MET A 1 11.83 -0.37 -0.82
C MET A 1 10.93 0.82 -1.10
N LEU A 2 11.50 2.01 -1.05
CA LEU A 2 10.80 3.30 -1.17
C LEU A 2 11.27 3.99 -2.45
N THR A 3 10.40 4.79 -3.05
CA THR A 3 10.77 5.72 -4.12
C THR A 3 10.99 7.12 -3.57
N LEU A 4 11.86 7.90 -4.22
CA LEU A 4 12.24 9.26 -3.80
C LEU A 4 12.12 10.29 -4.95
N ASP A 5 11.44 9.93 -6.03
CA ASP A 5 11.25 10.74 -7.25
C ASP A 5 9.93 11.53 -7.25
N ALA A 6 9.06 11.31 -6.25
CA ALA A 6 7.81 12.03 -6.12
C ALA A 6 8.04 13.48 -5.60
N PRO A 7 7.17 14.45 -5.94
CA PRO A 7 7.33 15.84 -5.52
C PRO A 7 7.42 16.05 -3.99
N ASN A 8 6.77 15.18 -3.21
CA ASN A 8 6.86 15.22 -1.75
C ASN A 8 8.20 14.70 -1.19
N ALA A 9 9.01 14.03 -2.02
CA ALA A 9 10.26 13.41 -1.61
C ALA A 9 11.50 14.23 -2.01
N VAL A 10 11.34 15.45 -2.55
CA VAL A 10 12.45 16.29 -3.02
C VAL A 10 12.30 17.74 -2.51
N PRO A 11 13.39 18.38 -2.04
CA PRO A 11 14.73 17.83 -1.80
C PRO A 11 14.79 16.96 -0.55
N MET A 12 15.77 16.04 -0.50
CA MET A 12 16.01 15.19 0.66
C MET A 12 17.21 15.71 1.46
N TYR A 13 16.95 16.26 2.65
CA TYR A 13 18.00 16.77 3.55
C TYR A 13 18.40 15.75 4.62
N ASP A 14 17.42 15.03 5.18
CA ASP A 14 17.60 14.01 6.20
C ASP A 14 16.68 12.81 5.93
N VAL A 15 17.23 11.60 5.95
CA VAL A 15 16.51 10.38 5.55
C VAL A 15 15.41 10.01 6.55
N TYR A 16 15.64 10.21 7.85
CA TYR A 16 14.65 9.87 8.87
C TYR A 16 13.46 10.81 8.82
N SER A 17 13.73 12.11 8.71
CA SER A 17 12.72 13.14 8.50
C SER A 17 11.94 12.87 7.21
N GLN A 18 12.61 12.40 6.16
CA GLN A 18 11.96 12.01 4.92
C GLN A 18 10.95 10.89 5.15
N ILE A 19 11.35 9.82 5.82
CA ILE A 19 10.47 8.67 6.09
C ILE A 19 9.28 9.06 6.98
N VAL A 20 9.50 9.91 7.99
CA VAL A 20 8.48 10.23 9.00
C VAL A 20 7.52 11.31 8.53
N TYR A 21 8.02 12.36 7.87
CA TYR A 21 7.23 13.57 7.60
C TYR A 21 6.89 13.80 6.13
N ALA A 22 7.71 13.30 5.21
CA ALA A 22 7.58 13.60 3.79
C ALA A 22 6.94 12.46 2.99
N LEU A 23 7.37 11.22 3.27
CA LEU A 23 6.93 10.03 2.53
C LEU A 23 5.54 9.56 2.98
N LYS A 24 4.81 8.99 2.01
CA LYS A 24 3.47 8.43 2.17
C LYS A 24 3.47 6.94 1.86
N ALA A 25 2.37 6.28 2.20
CA ALA A 25 2.15 4.87 1.84
C ALA A 25 2.25 4.62 0.32
N SER A 26 1.93 5.62 -0.52
CA SER A 26 2.07 5.56 -1.98
C SER A 26 3.51 5.50 -2.49
N ASP A 27 4.47 5.88 -1.64
CA ASP A 27 5.90 5.89 -1.98
C ASP A 27 6.56 4.53 -1.71
N VAL A 28 5.84 3.58 -1.14
CA VAL A 28 6.27 2.18 -1.01
C VAL A 28 6.12 1.49 -2.37
N GLU A 29 7.26 1.06 -2.94
CA GLU A 29 7.27 0.47 -4.27
C GLU A 29 7.29 -1.07 -4.23
N THR A 30 8.16 -1.64 -3.39
CA THR A 30 8.40 -3.09 -3.31
C THR A 30 8.45 -3.54 -1.86
N VAL A 31 7.76 -4.65 -1.53
CA VAL A 31 7.69 -5.23 -0.18
C VAL A 31 8.15 -6.68 -0.22
N VAL A 32 8.98 -7.05 0.76
CA VAL A 32 9.52 -8.41 0.94
C VAL A 32 9.20 -8.89 2.34
N ILE A 33 8.61 -10.08 2.47
CA ILE A 33 8.25 -10.71 3.75
C ILE A 33 8.86 -12.12 3.75
N GLY A 34 9.71 -12.42 4.74
CA GLY A 34 10.35 -13.74 4.86
C GLY A 34 11.12 -14.19 3.60
N GLY A 35 11.77 -13.25 2.91
CA GLY A 35 12.50 -13.52 1.66
C GLY A 35 11.62 -13.62 0.40
N ARG A 36 10.29 -13.50 0.51
CA ARG A 36 9.37 -13.53 -0.64
C ARG A 36 8.93 -12.11 -1.00
N VAL A 37 9.00 -11.77 -2.28
CA VAL A 37 8.49 -10.48 -2.79
C VAL A 37 6.97 -10.56 -2.85
N VAL A 38 6.28 -9.73 -2.05
CA VAL A 38 4.82 -9.73 -1.94
C VAL A 38 4.17 -8.62 -2.76
N MET A 39 4.93 -7.55 -3.01
CA MET A 39 4.55 -6.41 -3.85
C MET A 39 5.79 -5.93 -4.61
N ARG A 40 5.65 -5.60 -5.89
CA ARG A 40 6.73 -5.05 -6.73
C ARG A 40 6.17 -4.01 -7.69
N GLY A 41 6.84 -2.87 -7.82
CA GLY A 41 6.41 -1.79 -8.72
C GLY A 41 4.99 -1.31 -8.42
N ARG A 42 4.63 -1.22 -7.13
CA ARG A 42 3.28 -0.89 -6.61
C ARG A 42 2.17 -1.88 -7.00
N ARG A 43 2.51 -3.07 -7.52
CA ARG A 43 1.55 -4.16 -7.78
C ARG A 43 1.70 -5.27 -6.76
N VAL A 44 0.59 -5.64 -6.11
CA VAL A 44 0.58 -6.75 -5.15
C VAL A 44 0.56 -8.06 -5.92
N LEU A 45 1.54 -8.94 -5.66
CA LEU A 45 1.77 -10.15 -6.46
C LEU A 45 0.92 -11.34 -6.03
N MET A 46 0.38 -11.31 -4.81
CA MET A 46 -0.39 -12.42 -4.21
C MET A 46 -1.90 -12.22 -4.22
N LEU A 47 -2.39 -11.11 -4.77
CA LEU A 47 -3.79 -10.73 -4.73
C LEU A 47 -4.39 -10.66 -6.14
N LYS A 48 -5.63 -11.12 -6.27
CA LYS A 48 -6.44 -10.94 -7.48
C LYS A 48 -7.37 -9.75 -7.29
N GLU A 49 -6.96 -8.57 -7.74
CA GLU A 49 -7.71 -7.32 -7.54
C GLU A 49 -9.16 -7.40 -8.02
N GLU A 50 -9.41 -8.08 -9.15
CA GLU A 50 -10.74 -8.25 -9.74
C GLU A 50 -11.74 -8.97 -8.82
N GLU A 51 -11.25 -9.87 -7.96
CA GLU A 51 -12.12 -10.62 -7.05
C GLU A 51 -12.28 -9.93 -5.69
N ILE A 52 -11.36 -9.04 -5.31
CA ILE A 52 -11.27 -8.48 -3.95
C ILE A 52 -12.34 -7.43 -3.70
N LEU A 53 -12.51 -6.47 -4.62
CA LEU A 53 -13.47 -5.38 -4.44
C LEU A 53 -14.94 -5.88 -4.42
N PRO A 54 -15.37 -6.82 -5.30
CA PRO A 54 -16.70 -7.41 -5.20
C PRO A 54 -16.94 -8.14 -3.87
N LYS A 55 -15.98 -8.97 -3.43
CA LYS A 55 -16.08 -9.69 -2.15
C LYS A 55 -16.15 -8.73 -0.96
N ALA A 56 -15.32 -7.69 -0.95
CA ALA A 56 -15.34 -6.67 0.10
C ALA A 56 -16.70 -5.96 0.19
N ARG A 57 -17.32 -5.63 -0.94
CA ARG A 57 -18.68 -5.05 -1.00
C ARG A 57 -19.74 -6.01 -0.47
N GLU A 58 -19.62 -7.31 -0.78
CA GLU A 58 -20.52 -8.33 -0.26
C GLU A 58 -20.44 -8.43 1.28
N TYR A 59 -19.22 -8.51 1.84
CA TYR A 59 -19.03 -8.50 3.29
C TYR A 59 -19.56 -7.23 3.94
N GLY A 60 -19.36 -6.07 3.30
CA GLY A 60 -19.92 -4.80 3.78
C GLY A 60 -21.45 -4.81 3.91
N LYS A 61 -22.16 -5.47 2.98
CA LYS A 61 -23.63 -5.63 3.08
C LYS A 61 -24.01 -6.52 4.27
N LYS A 62 -23.34 -7.66 4.43
CA LYS A 62 -23.57 -8.60 5.56
C LYS A 62 -23.39 -7.92 6.91
N VAL A 63 -22.31 -7.14 7.07
CA VAL A 63 -22.06 -6.38 8.30
C VAL A 63 -23.16 -5.36 8.54
N LYS A 64 -23.58 -4.61 7.51
CA LYS A 64 -24.66 -3.63 7.63
C LYS A 64 -26.00 -4.26 8.02
N GLU A 65 -26.29 -5.46 7.51
CA GLU A 65 -27.49 -6.23 7.87
C GLU A 65 -27.45 -6.73 9.31
N SER A 66 -26.28 -7.14 9.81
CA SER A 66 -26.11 -7.59 11.21
C SER A 66 -26.20 -6.49 12.26
N LEU A 67 -26.07 -5.22 11.85
CA LEU A 67 -26.17 -4.04 12.71
C LEU A 67 -27.61 -3.48 12.78
N ARG A 68 -28.56 -4.16 12.14
CA ARG A 68 -29.97 -3.77 12.07
C ARG A 68 -30.81 -4.67 12.96
#